data_AF-A0A945AST1-F1
#
_entry.id   AF-A0A945AST1-F1
#
_cell.length_a   1.000
_cell.length_b   1.000
_cell.length_c   1.000
_cell.angle_alpha   90.00
_cell.angle_beta   90.00
_cell.angle_gamma   90.00
#
_symmetry.space_group_name_H-M   'P 1'
#
loop_
_entity.id
_entity.type
_entity.pdbx_description
1 polymer ?
#
loop_
_entity_poly.entity_id
_entity_poly.type
_entity_poly.pdbx_seq_one_letter_code
_entity_poly.pdbx_strand_id
1 'polypeptide(L)'
;PHQSIALAATATPLFQPGTAWSYCNTNYIMLGVIAEKVTGTSWSQEIQSRFIERLGLEDTTIWNGHPLPNTVPGSRLKCGMKGEPDCVKKPGFEIVPVTDGQDWKVAWSAGAMVSTPADLALWIHELVNGELLDAAHRALMTTPTPQSRVALSTMPAFGKLKWTAAGLGLLQYEVDGLGTGWGHEGNINGFVANVVSMSDGRQSIAVTSNFLQTDIFTVLGEVLTIRTNH
;
A
#
# COMPACT_ATOMS: atom_id res chain seq x y z
N PRO A 1 -10.55 9.67 11.87
CA PRO A 1 -9.16 10.05 12.22
C PRO A 1 -8.93 10.25 13.74
N HIS A 2 -9.54 11.27 14.37
CA HIS A 2 -9.17 11.70 15.73
C HIS A 2 -9.31 10.63 16.82
N GLN A 3 -10.34 9.79 16.78
CA GLN A 3 -10.50 8.69 17.75
C GLN A 3 -9.36 7.67 17.66
N SER A 4 -8.94 7.30 16.45
CA SER A 4 -7.80 6.39 16.22
C SER A 4 -6.49 6.97 16.73
N ILE A 5 -6.27 8.28 16.53
CA ILE A 5 -5.09 9.01 17.04
C ILE A 5 -5.13 9.07 18.58
N ALA A 6 -6.28 9.39 19.17
CA ALA A 6 -6.44 9.46 20.62
C ALA A 6 -6.21 8.10 21.30
N LEU A 7 -6.69 7.01 20.70
CA LEU A 7 -6.42 5.65 21.19
C LEU A 7 -4.93 5.26 21.06
N ALA A 8 -4.26 5.63 19.96
CA ALA A 8 -2.83 5.39 19.82
C ALA A 8 -2.00 6.21 20.82
N ALA A 9 -2.45 7.42 21.19
CA ALA A 9 -1.80 8.26 22.18
C ALA A 9 -1.85 7.71 23.63
N THR A 10 -2.69 6.70 23.92
CA THR A 10 -2.68 6.01 25.22
C THR A 10 -1.71 4.82 25.27
N ALA A 11 -1.07 4.45 24.15
CA ALA A 11 -0.14 3.34 24.08
C ALA A 11 1.31 3.78 24.37
N THR A 12 2.10 2.91 25.00
CA THR A 12 3.54 3.13 25.17
C THR A 12 4.25 3.01 23.81
N PRO A 13 5.08 3.98 23.40
CA PRO A 13 5.89 3.86 22.19
C PRO A 13 6.81 2.64 22.23
N LEU A 14 6.91 1.92 21.11
CA LEU A 14 7.78 0.74 20.98
C LEU A 14 9.27 1.07 21.12
N PHE A 15 9.65 2.31 20.81
CA PHE A 15 11.01 2.83 20.83
C PHE A 15 10.99 4.37 20.86
N GLN A 16 12.15 4.98 21.11
CA GLN A 16 12.31 6.44 21.05
C GLN A 16 12.21 6.95 19.60
N PRO A 17 11.61 8.14 19.35
CA PRO A 17 11.51 8.69 17.99
C PRO A 17 12.87 8.72 17.27
N GLY A 18 12.90 8.20 16.04
CA GLY A 18 14.11 8.16 15.21
C GLY A 18 15.13 7.07 15.54
N THR A 19 14.96 6.26 16.60
CA THR A 19 15.95 5.22 16.95
C THR A 19 15.73 3.87 16.26
N ALA A 20 14.51 3.56 15.84
CA ALA A 20 14.16 2.34 15.11
C ALA A 20 13.02 2.60 14.10
N TRP A 21 12.66 1.57 13.32
CA TRP A 21 11.59 1.61 12.34
C TRP A 21 10.59 0.48 12.61
N SER A 22 9.30 0.80 12.51
CA SER A 22 8.20 -0.14 12.47
C SER A 22 7.06 0.49 11.68
N TYR A 23 6.44 -0.26 10.79
CA TYR A 23 5.26 0.19 10.07
C TYR A 23 4.09 0.48 11.04
N CYS A 24 3.31 1.52 10.77
CA CYS A 24 2.20 1.94 11.63
C CYS A 24 1.16 2.76 10.83
N ASN A 25 -0.03 2.19 10.61
CA ASN A 25 -1.13 2.89 9.93
C ASN A 25 -1.55 4.19 10.64
N THR A 26 -1.47 4.25 11.99
CA THR A 26 -1.81 5.46 12.74
C THR A 26 -0.89 6.64 12.39
N ASN A 27 0.35 6.39 11.97
CA ASN A 27 1.25 7.46 11.52
C ASN A 27 0.72 8.11 10.23
N TYR A 28 0.20 7.32 9.28
CA TYR A 28 -0.43 7.84 8.06
C TYR A 28 -1.78 8.54 8.35
N ILE A 29 -2.55 8.07 9.33
CA ILE A 29 -3.73 8.79 9.85
C ILE A 29 -3.32 10.14 10.46
N MET A 30 -2.19 10.21 11.17
CA MET A 30 -1.67 11.47 11.72
C MET A 30 -1.17 12.41 10.61
N LEU A 31 -0.49 11.90 9.58
CA LEU A 31 -0.05 12.69 8.43
C LEU A 31 -1.23 13.30 7.65
N GLY A 32 -2.35 12.58 7.49
CA GLY A 32 -3.57 13.14 6.89
C GLY A 32 -4.10 14.34 7.68
N VAL A 33 -4.17 14.25 9.02
CA VAL A 33 -4.60 15.37 9.88
C VAL A 33 -3.60 16.53 9.87
N ILE A 34 -2.31 16.27 9.71
CA ILE A 34 -1.28 17.31 9.54
C ILE A 34 -1.48 18.03 8.20
N ALA A 35 -1.70 17.30 7.11
CA ALA A 35 -1.98 17.88 5.79
C ALA A 35 -3.21 18.81 5.84
N GLU A 36 -4.32 18.37 6.46
CA GLU A 36 -5.52 19.21 6.65
C GLU A 36 -5.21 20.50 7.40
N LYS A 37 -4.43 20.42 8.49
CA LYS A 37 -4.07 21.60 9.30
C LYS A 37 -3.13 22.57 8.60
N VAL A 38 -2.22 22.07 7.76
CA VAL A 38 -1.24 22.91 7.04
C VAL A 38 -1.86 23.59 5.83
N THR A 39 -2.86 22.94 5.20
CA THR A 39 -3.43 23.37 3.91
C THR A 39 -4.74 24.13 4.08
N GLY A 40 -5.48 23.88 5.17
CA GLY A 40 -6.81 24.45 5.41
C GLY A 40 -7.93 23.78 4.61
N THR A 41 -7.65 22.68 3.91
CA THR A 41 -8.59 21.90 3.08
C THR A 41 -8.64 20.45 3.56
N SER A 42 -9.65 19.65 3.15
CA SER A 42 -9.71 18.26 3.60
C SER A 42 -8.62 17.40 2.93
N TRP A 43 -8.18 16.34 3.61
CA TRP A 43 -7.19 15.41 3.05
C TRP A 43 -7.67 14.83 1.71
N SER A 44 -8.97 14.58 1.59
CA SER A 44 -9.59 14.11 0.34
C SER A 44 -9.53 15.14 -0.79
N GLN A 45 -9.67 16.44 -0.51
CA GLN A 45 -9.52 17.50 -1.53
C GLN A 45 -8.08 17.65 -2.00
N GLU A 46 -7.11 17.47 -1.09
CA GLU A 46 -5.69 17.51 -1.43
C GLU A 46 -5.24 16.29 -2.24
N ILE A 47 -5.78 15.10 -1.95
CA ILE A 47 -5.56 13.91 -2.78
C ILE A 47 -6.21 14.07 -4.15
N GLN A 48 -7.45 14.55 -4.20
CA GLN A 48 -8.18 14.76 -5.46
C GLN A 48 -7.45 15.73 -6.39
N SER A 49 -7.20 16.96 -5.92
CA SER A 49 -6.72 18.07 -6.76
C SER A 49 -5.23 17.99 -7.11
N ARG A 50 -4.37 17.55 -6.19
CA ARG A 50 -2.91 17.53 -6.42
C ARG A 50 -2.42 16.30 -7.17
N PHE A 51 -3.18 15.21 -7.12
CA PHE A 51 -2.72 13.90 -7.56
C PHE A 51 -3.69 13.23 -8.54
N ILE A 52 -4.94 12.95 -8.13
CA ILE A 52 -5.91 12.22 -8.98
C ILE A 52 -6.22 13.00 -10.26
N GLU A 53 -6.64 14.26 -10.13
CA GLU A 53 -6.98 15.13 -11.27
C GLU A 53 -5.74 15.51 -12.09
N ARG A 54 -4.59 15.72 -11.42
CA ARG A 54 -3.33 16.11 -12.07
C ARG A 54 -2.76 15.00 -12.96
N LEU A 55 -2.98 13.74 -12.60
CA LEU A 55 -2.51 12.58 -13.35
C LEU A 55 -3.59 11.94 -14.24
N GLY A 56 -4.85 12.37 -14.14
CA GLY A 56 -5.96 11.78 -14.89
C GLY A 56 -6.29 10.35 -14.43
N LEU A 57 -6.25 10.08 -13.13
CA LEU A 57 -6.57 8.77 -12.55
C LEU A 57 -8.09 8.59 -12.46
N GLU A 58 -8.75 8.36 -13.61
CA GLU A 58 -10.21 8.38 -13.75
C GLU A 58 -10.94 7.33 -12.91
N ASP A 59 -10.30 6.19 -12.62
CA ASP A 59 -10.87 5.11 -11.80
C ASP A 59 -10.37 5.14 -10.33
N THR A 60 -9.70 6.23 -9.92
CA THR A 60 -9.15 6.38 -8.57
C THR A 60 -9.97 7.34 -7.71
N THR A 61 -10.28 6.92 -6.48
CA THR A 61 -11.15 7.66 -5.57
C THR A 61 -10.92 7.26 -4.11
N ILE A 62 -11.68 7.87 -3.20
CA ILE A 62 -11.61 7.65 -1.75
C ILE A 62 -12.90 6.97 -1.30
N TRP A 63 -12.76 5.84 -0.58
CA TRP A 63 -13.88 5.09 -0.06
C TRP A 63 -14.72 5.93 0.91
N ASN A 64 -15.97 6.19 0.54
CA ASN A 64 -16.91 7.00 1.31
C ASN A 64 -17.75 6.18 2.33
N GLY A 65 -17.71 4.84 2.24
CA GLY A 65 -18.51 3.91 3.03
C GLY A 65 -19.59 3.15 2.26
N HIS A 66 -19.69 3.34 0.93
CA HIS A 66 -20.66 2.67 0.08
C HIS A 66 -20.02 2.17 -1.22
N PRO A 67 -20.40 0.97 -1.73
CA PRO A 67 -19.96 0.50 -3.04
C PRO A 67 -20.27 1.51 -4.13
N LEU A 68 -19.28 1.85 -4.95
CA LEU A 68 -19.43 2.75 -6.08
C LEU A 68 -19.85 1.95 -7.33
N PRO A 69 -20.51 2.58 -8.31
CA PRO A 69 -20.69 1.98 -9.63
C PRO A 69 -19.34 1.48 -10.17
N ASN A 70 -19.35 0.34 -10.86
CA ASN A 70 -18.17 -0.32 -11.44
C ASN A 70 -17.12 -0.83 -10.44
N THR A 71 -17.39 -0.85 -9.13
CA THR A 71 -16.52 -1.55 -8.16
C THR A 71 -16.84 -3.04 -8.05
N VAL A 72 -15.84 -3.86 -7.76
CA VAL A 72 -16.02 -5.29 -7.45
C VAL A 72 -16.15 -5.50 -5.93
N PRO A 73 -16.96 -6.46 -5.45
CA PRO A 73 -16.99 -6.82 -4.04
C PRO A 73 -15.70 -7.53 -3.64
N GLY A 74 -15.24 -7.29 -2.41
CA GLY A 74 -14.14 -8.04 -1.80
C GLY A 74 -14.58 -9.43 -1.38
N SER A 75 -13.62 -10.32 -1.11
CA SER A 75 -13.90 -11.66 -0.60
C SER A 75 -12.77 -12.19 0.28
N ARG A 76 -13.12 -13.08 1.20
CA ARG A 76 -12.13 -13.74 2.05
C ARG A 76 -12.59 -15.13 2.46
N LEU A 77 -11.66 -15.93 2.98
CA LEU A 77 -12.03 -17.08 3.81
C LEU A 77 -12.82 -16.61 5.04
N LYS A 78 -13.84 -17.38 5.44
CA LYS A 78 -14.64 -17.22 6.67
C LYS A 78 -13.85 -17.42 7.99
N CYS A 79 -12.53 -17.56 7.87
CA CYS A 79 -11.63 -18.02 8.91
C CYS A 79 -10.22 -17.46 8.63
N GLY A 80 -9.32 -17.55 9.61
CA GLY A 80 -7.96 -16.99 9.52
C GLY A 80 -7.83 -15.51 9.89
N MET A 81 -8.92 -14.79 10.21
CA MET A 81 -8.81 -13.46 10.83
C MET A 81 -8.59 -13.57 12.34
N LYS A 82 -8.19 -12.46 12.99
CA LYS A 82 -8.00 -12.40 14.45
C LYS A 82 -9.29 -12.77 15.19
N GLY A 83 -9.27 -13.87 15.94
CA GLY A 83 -10.43 -14.40 16.68
C GLY A 83 -11.19 -15.51 15.94
N GLU A 84 -10.79 -15.85 14.72
CA GLU A 84 -11.35 -16.96 13.94
C GLU A 84 -10.41 -18.19 13.97
N PRO A 85 -10.90 -19.40 13.63
CA PRO A 85 -10.06 -20.59 13.54
C PRO A 85 -8.99 -20.48 12.44
N ASP A 86 -7.80 -21.07 12.65
CA ASP A 86 -6.84 -21.27 11.56
C ASP A 86 -7.33 -22.37 10.60
N CYS A 87 -7.52 -21.97 9.35
CA CYS A 87 -8.00 -22.77 8.24
C CYS A 87 -7.13 -22.66 6.98
N VAL A 88 -6.15 -21.75 6.93
CA VAL A 88 -5.39 -21.44 5.70
C VAL A 88 -4.59 -22.66 5.21
N LYS A 89 -4.37 -23.63 6.10
CA LYS A 89 -3.63 -24.89 5.87
C LYS A 89 -4.51 -26.15 5.87
N LYS A 90 -5.85 -26.02 5.79
CA LYS A 90 -6.80 -27.16 5.86
C LYS A 90 -7.64 -27.28 4.58
N PRO A 91 -7.92 -28.50 4.09
CA PRO A 91 -8.84 -28.68 2.97
C PRO A 91 -10.28 -28.35 3.39
N GLY A 92 -11.03 -27.72 2.48
CA GLY A 92 -12.38 -27.23 2.73
C GLY A 92 -12.37 -25.74 3.09
N PHE A 93 -12.65 -24.89 2.09
CA PHE A 93 -12.64 -23.44 2.21
C PHE A 93 -14.02 -22.87 1.94
N GLU A 94 -14.56 -22.08 2.87
CA GLU A 94 -15.76 -21.28 2.64
C GLU A 94 -15.33 -19.82 2.37
N ILE A 95 -15.57 -19.35 1.15
CA ILE A 95 -15.35 -17.96 0.76
C ILE A 95 -16.62 -17.17 1.07
N VAL A 96 -16.47 -16.06 1.80
CA VAL A 96 -17.52 -15.12 2.11
C VAL A 96 -17.24 -13.76 1.45
N PRO A 97 -18.27 -13.07 0.93
CA PRO A 97 -18.11 -11.75 0.36
C PRO A 97 -17.91 -10.70 1.47
N VAL A 98 -17.18 -9.63 1.16
CA VAL A 98 -17.01 -8.44 2.01
C VAL A 98 -17.61 -7.25 1.27
N THR A 99 -18.74 -6.76 1.77
CA THR A 99 -19.61 -5.83 1.01
C THR A 99 -19.96 -4.53 1.75
N ASP A 100 -19.75 -4.46 3.06
CA ASP A 100 -20.10 -3.29 3.89
C ASP A 100 -18.93 -2.31 4.06
N GLY A 101 -17.69 -2.77 3.94
CA GLY A 101 -16.48 -1.94 3.88
C GLY A 101 -16.29 -1.00 5.07
N GLN A 102 -16.82 -1.35 6.24
CA GLN A 102 -16.83 -0.47 7.41
C GLN A 102 -15.42 -0.28 7.98
N ASP A 103 -14.58 -1.31 7.95
CA ASP A 103 -13.17 -1.22 8.37
C ASP A 103 -12.33 -0.41 7.37
N TRP A 104 -12.67 -0.42 6.07
CA TRP A 104 -11.98 0.37 5.04
C TRP A 104 -12.09 1.87 5.33
N LYS A 105 -13.26 2.31 5.82
CA LYS A 105 -13.50 3.71 6.23
C LYS A 105 -12.65 4.13 7.43
N VAL A 106 -12.29 3.19 8.31
CA VAL A 106 -11.43 3.45 9.49
C VAL A 106 -9.97 3.63 9.11
N ALA A 107 -9.50 3.00 8.03
CA ALA A 107 -8.14 3.17 7.52
C ALA A 107 -7.85 4.61 7.08
N TRP A 108 -8.85 5.32 6.53
CA TRP A 108 -8.76 6.72 6.10
C TRP A 108 -7.49 6.98 5.26
N SER A 109 -6.68 8.00 5.57
CA SER A 109 -5.44 8.32 4.86
C SER A 109 -4.32 7.26 4.94
N ALA A 110 -4.52 6.15 5.66
CA ALA A 110 -3.60 5.01 5.68
C ALA A 110 -3.97 3.89 4.70
N GLY A 111 -5.15 3.91 4.07
CA GLY A 111 -5.56 2.79 3.18
C GLY A 111 -7.00 2.80 2.69
N ALA A 112 -7.73 3.92 2.71
CA ALA A 112 -9.11 4.01 2.24
C ALA A 112 -9.24 4.44 0.75
N MET A 113 -8.17 4.30 -0.05
CA MET A 113 -8.24 4.60 -1.49
C MET A 113 -8.73 3.39 -2.29
N VAL A 114 -9.48 3.65 -3.35
CA VAL A 114 -9.94 2.68 -4.34
C VAL A 114 -9.34 3.10 -5.68
N SER A 115 -8.84 2.14 -6.47
CA SER A 115 -8.12 2.39 -7.72
C SER A 115 -8.08 1.11 -8.57
N THR A 116 -7.62 1.21 -9.82
CA THR A 116 -7.41 0.09 -10.75
C THR A 116 -5.92 -0.25 -10.89
N PRO A 117 -5.55 -1.45 -11.39
CA PRO A 117 -4.16 -1.76 -11.73
C PRO A 117 -3.52 -0.76 -12.72
N ALA A 118 -4.30 -0.19 -13.64
CA ALA A 118 -3.81 0.80 -14.61
C ALA A 118 -3.42 2.11 -13.92
N ASP A 119 -4.33 2.69 -13.14
CA ASP A 119 -4.09 3.91 -12.37
C ASP A 119 -2.95 3.72 -11.35
N LEU A 120 -2.90 2.58 -10.65
CA LEU A 120 -1.83 2.27 -9.70
C LEU A 120 -0.46 2.15 -10.40
N ALA A 121 -0.40 1.57 -11.60
CA ALA A 121 0.85 1.47 -12.37
C ALA A 121 1.36 2.85 -12.82
N LEU A 122 0.46 3.74 -13.26
CA LEU A 122 0.78 5.14 -13.59
C LEU A 122 1.22 5.91 -12.33
N TRP A 123 0.47 5.78 -11.23
CA TRP A 123 0.77 6.41 -9.94
C TRP A 123 2.17 6.08 -9.43
N ILE A 124 2.56 4.78 -9.41
CA ILE A 124 3.89 4.41 -8.94
C ILE A 124 4.99 4.81 -9.91
N HIS A 125 4.70 4.87 -11.21
CA HIS A 125 5.65 5.38 -12.20
C HIS A 125 5.99 6.84 -11.90
N GLU A 126 4.96 7.67 -11.73
CA GLU A 126 5.09 9.11 -11.49
C GLU A 126 5.73 9.45 -10.14
N LEU A 127 5.46 8.66 -9.10
CA LEU A 127 6.13 8.83 -7.80
C LEU A 127 7.62 8.48 -7.83
N VAL A 128 8.03 7.43 -8.57
CA VAL A 128 9.38 6.85 -8.47
C VAL A 128 10.32 7.35 -9.56
N ASN A 129 9.80 7.56 -10.78
CA ASN A 129 10.59 7.88 -11.97
C ASN A 129 10.10 9.14 -12.73
N GLY A 130 8.81 9.49 -12.62
CA GLY A 130 8.20 10.64 -13.31
C GLY A 130 8.38 12.00 -12.60
N GLU A 131 7.58 12.97 -13.02
CA GLU A 131 7.75 14.40 -12.69
C GLU A 131 6.62 14.99 -11.81
N LEU A 132 5.74 14.14 -11.26
CA LEU A 132 4.75 14.54 -10.26
C LEU A 132 5.38 15.31 -9.08
N LEU A 133 6.55 14.83 -8.62
CA LEU A 133 7.36 15.43 -7.56
C LEU A 133 8.69 15.94 -8.13
N ASP A 134 9.21 17.02 -7.56
CA ASP A 134 10.59 17.42 -7.83
C ASP A 134 11.60 16.37 -7.33
N ALA A 135 12.84 16.48 -7.83
CA ALA A 135 13.89 15.51 -7.53
C ALA A 135 14.23 15.40 -6.03
N ALA A 136 14.05 16.46 -5.24
CA ALA A 136 14.33 16.43 -3.80
C ALA A 136 13.22 15.67 -3.05
N HIS A 137 11.96 15.95 -3.34
CA HIS A 137 10.82 15.25 -2.74
C HIS A 137 10.75 13.79 -3.18
N ARG A 138 11.03 13.50 -4.46
CA ARG A 138 11.16 12.13 -4.97
C ARG A 138 12.27 11.36 -4.26
N ALA A 139 13.43 11.99 -4.04
CA ALA A 139 14.52 11.40 -3.28
C ALA A 139 14.13 11.08 -1.83
N LEU A 140 13.27 11.87 -1.16
CA LEU A 140 12.77 11.52 0.19
C LEU A 140 11.91 10.25 0.18
N MET A 141 11.12 10.01 -0.88
CA MET A 141 10.33 8.78 -1.02
C MET A 141 11.21 7.57 -1.36
N THR A 142 12.27 7.76 -2.15
CA THR A 142 13.16 6.69 -2.65
C THR A 142 14.53 6.64 -1.95
N THR A 143 14.67 7.18 -0.74
CA THR A 143 15.89 7.08 0.09
C THR A 143 15.64 6.23 1.34
N PRO A 144 16.29 5.07 1.47
CA PRO A 144 16.27 4.22 2.66
C PRO A 144 16.74 4.92 3.94
N THR A 145 15.93 4.85 5.00
CA THR A 145 16.42 5.18 6.34
C THR A 145 17.31 4.04 6.89
N PRO A 146 18.40 4.32 7.63
CA PRO A 146 19.23 3.28 8.26
C PRO A 146 18.42 2.33 9.15
N GLN A 147 17.44 2.87 9.88
CA GLN A 147 16.54 2.15 10.77
C GLN A 147 15.67 1.15 10.00
N SER A 148 15.12 1.54 8.83
CA SER A 148 14.35 0.63 7.99
C SER A 148 15.18 -0.51 7.40
N ARG A 149 16.44 -0.24 7.01
CA ARG A 149 17.37 -1.28 6.54
C ARG A 149 17.63 -2.33 7.61
N VAL A 150 17.87 -1.89 8.85
CA VAL A 150 18.05 -2.81 9.99
C VAL A 150 16.77 -3.61 10.24
N ALA A 151 15.61 -2.94 10.33
CA ALA A 151 14.33 -3.59 10.62
C ALA A 151 13.88 -4.61 9.55
N LEU A 152 14.20 -4.35 8.27
CA LEU A 152 13.82 -5.22 7.15
C LEU A 152 14.92 -6.22 6.74
N SER A 153 16.14 -6.10 7.27
CA SER A 153 17.26 -7.01 6.95
C SER A 153 16.97 -8.50 7.20
N THR A 154 16.13 -8.77 8.21
CA THR A 154 15.72 -10.11 8.65
C THR A 154 14.43 -10.61 7.97
N MET A 155 13.78 -9.80 7.13
CA MET A 155 12.59 -10.25 6.39
C MET A 155 12.98 -11.32 5.36
N PRO A 156 12.18 -12.39 5.22
CA PRO A 156 12.38 -13.39 4.19
C PRO A 156 12.10 -12.80 2.80
N ALA A 157 12.54 -13.51 1.76
CA ALA A 157 12.03 -13.28 0.41
C ALA A 157 10.62 -13.90 0.28
N PHE A 158 9.76 -13.22 -0.48
CA PHE A 158 8.43 -13.65 -0.89
C PHE A 158 8.50 -14.08 -2.36
N GLY A 159 8.96 -15.31 -2.59
CA GLY A 159 9.32 -15.78 -3.93
C GLY A 159 10.47 -14.95 -4.51
N LYS A 160 10.21 -14.23 -5.60
CA LYS A 160 11.17 -13.40 -6.33
C LYS A 160 11.31 -11.96 -5.80
N LEU A 161 10.58 -11.61 -4.75
CA LEU A 161 10.56 -10.27 -4.16
C LEU A 161 11.14 -10.29 -2.74
N LYS A 162 11.89 -9.26 -2.35
CA LYS A 162 12.33 -9.06 -0.96
C LYS A 162 12.26 -7.58 -0.57
N TRP A 163 11.72 -7.28 0.61
CA TRP A 163 11.86 -5.96 1.21
C TRP A 163 13.24 -5.77 1.82
N THR A 164 13.87 -4.63 1.52
CA THR A 164 15.24 -4.32 2.00
C THR A 164 15.35 -2.99 2.73
N ALA A 165 14.37 -2.08 2.56
CA ALA A 165 14.30 -0.79 3.24
C ALA A 165 12.91 -0.12 3.09
N ALA A 166 12.76 1.06 3.70
CA ALA A 166 11.64 1.97 3.48
C ALA A 166 12.13 3.44 3.41
N GLY A 167 11.50 4.22 2.54
CA GLY A 167 11.59 5.67 2.47
C GLY A 167 10.30 6.32 2.99
N LEU A 168 9.95 7.52 2.51
CA LEU A 168 8.64 8.12 2.79
C LEU A 168 7.56 7.49 1.89
N GLY A 169 6.61 6.76 2.48
CA GLY A 169 5.45 6.21 1.76
C GLY A 169 5.72 4.97 0.90
N LEU A 170 6.98 4.53 0.74
CA LEU A 170 7.38 3.43 -0.14
C LEU A 170 8.35 2.46 0.56
N LEU A 171 8.22 1.18 0.22
CA LEU A 171 9.18 0.13 0.51
C LEU A 171 10.15 -0.06 -0.67
N GLN A 172 11.40 -0.38 -0.35
CA GLN A 172 12.41 -0.80 -1.31
C GLN A 172 12.28 -2.30 -1.54
N TYR A 173 12.02 -2.68 -2.79
CA TYR A 173 11.99 -4.05 -3.27
C TYR A 173 13.31 -4.40 -3.95
N GLU A 174 13.90 -5.53 -3.56
CA GLU A 174 14.87 -6.26 -4.36
C GLU A 174 14.09 -7.33 -5.15
N VAL A 175 14.26 -7.34 -6.47
CA VAL A 175 13.54 -8.19 -7.43
C VAL A 175 14.55 -9.08 -8.13
N ASP A 176 14.36 -10.40 -8.04
CA ASP A 176 15.29 -11.38 -8.61
C ASP A 176 15.50 -11.16 -10.12
N GLY A 177 16.77 -11.15 -10.53
CA GLY A 177 17.19 -10.87 -11.90
C GLY A 177 16.94 -9.44 -12.44
N LEU A 178 16.28 -8.55 -11.70
CA LEU A 178 15.90 -7.20 -12.16
C LEU A 178 16.46 -6.06 -11.30
N GLY A 179 16.88 -6.33 -10.06
CA GLY A 179 17.50 -5.34 -9.17
C GLY A 179 16.48 -4.59 -8.32
N THR A 180 16.67 -3.29 -8.14
CA THR A 180 15.89 -2.51 -7.16
C THR A 180 14.66 -1.84 -7.78
N GLY A 181 13.53 -1.93 -7.08
CA GLY A 181 12.32 -1.14 -7.32
C GLY A 181 11.78 -0.51 -6.04
N TRP A 182 10.80 0.38 -6.20
CA TRP A 182 10.10 1.06 -5.13
C TRP A 182 8.60 0.89 -5.28
N GLY A 183 7.91 0.66 -4.18
CA GLY A 183 6.52 0.20 -4.21
C GLY A 183 5.86 0.14 -2.85
N HIS A 184 4.65 -0.40 -2.80
CA HIS A 184 3.96 -0.72 -1.55
C HIS A 184 2.93 -1.83 -1.76
N GLU A 185 2.78 -2.70 -0.77
CA GLU A 185 1.68 -3.66 -0.66
C GLU A 185 0.47 -3.05 0.05
N GLY A 186 -0.73 -3.51 -0.27
CA GLY A 186 -1.96 -3.22 0.43
C GLY A 186 -2.61 -4.52 0.90
N ASN A 187 -3.05 -4.55 2.16
CA ASN A 187 -3.91 -5.60 2.69
C ASN A 187 -5.02 -4.97 3.52
N ILE A 188 -6.26 -5.23 3.15
CA ILE A 188 -7.44 -4.76 3.87
C ILE A 188 -8.56 -5.79 3.69
N ASN A 189 -9.52 -5.88 4.61
CA ASN A 189 -10.50 -6.98 4.64
C ASN A 189 -11.20 -7.18 3.28
N GLY A 190 -10.94 -8.31 2.62
CA GLY A 190 -11.50 -8.64 1.31
C GLY A 190 -10.61 -8.35 0.10
N PHE A 191 -9.48 -7.64 0.26
CA PHE A 191 -8.62 -7.19 -0.84
C PHE A 191 -7.12 -7.25 -0.51
N VAL A 192 -6.32 -7.51 -1.54
CA VAL A 192 -4.87 -7.27 -1.52
C VAL A 192 -4.42 -6.58 -2.80
N ALA A 193 -3.36 -5.78 -2.70
CA ALA A 193 -2.69 -5.15 -3.82
C ALA A 193 -1.17 -5.17 -3.61
N ASN A 194 -0.40 -5.12 -4.68
CA ASN A 194 1.02 -4.79 -4.61
C ASN A 194 1.43 -4.09 -5.89
N VAL A 195 2.22 -3.01 -5.76
CA VAL A 195 2.62 -2.16 -6.87
C VAL A 195 4.08 -1.77 -6.71
N VAL A 196 4.86 -1.91 -7.79
CA VAL A 196 6.31 -1.62 -7.84
C VAL A 196 6.67 -0.92 -9.14
N SER A 197 7.53 0.09 -9.04
CA SER A 197 8.22 0.74 -10.16
C SER A 197 9.72 0.51 -10.02
N MET A 198 10.36 -0.04 -11.06
CA MET A 198 11.80 -0.34 -11.05
C MET A 198 12.61 0.96 -11.09
N SER A 199 13.74 1.01 -10.37
CA SER A 199 14.60 2.21 -10.27
C SER A 199 15.34 2.57 -11.56
N ASP A 200 15.24 1.74 -12.60
CA ASP A 200 15.74 2.01 -13.94
C ASP A 200 14.67 2.59 -14.89
N GLY A 201 13.44 2.80 -14.39
CA GLY A 201 12.31 3.34 -15.15
C GLY A 201 11.68 2.40 -16.18
N ARG A 202 12.20 1.18 -16.38
CA ARG A 202 11.78 0.31 -17.49
C ARG A 202 10.46 -0.42 -17.26
N GLN A 203 10.05 -0.60 -16.01
CA GLN A 203 8.83 -1.33 -15.65
C GLN A 203 8.15 -0.71 -14.44
N SER A 204 6.82 -0.58 -14.51
CA SER A 204 5.95 -0.21 -13.40
C SER A 204 4.73 -1.13 -13.47
N ILE A 205 4.52 -1.96 -12.43
CA ILE A 205 3.50 -3.01 -12.42
C ILE A 205 2.70 -2.93 -11.12
N ALA A 206 1.37 -2.94 -11.26
CA ALA A 206 0.44 -3.13 -10.16
C ALA A 206 -0.34 -4.43 -10.35
N VAL A 207 -0.54 -5.17 -9.27
CA VAL A 207 -1.45 -6.33 -9.22
C VAL A 207 -2.44 -6.09 -8.08
N THR A 208 -3.72 -6.29 -8.34
CA THR A 208 -4.79 -6.22 -7.34
C THR A 208 -5.58 -7.52 -7.34
N SER A 209 -6.14 -7.88 -6.19
CA SER A 209 -7.06 -9.00 -6.04
C SER A 209 -8.17 -8.66 -5.06
N ASN A 210 -9.40 -9.03 -5.41
CA ASN A 210 -10.56 -8.99 -4.53
C ASN A 210 -10.73 -10.28 -3.70
N PHE A 211 -9.64 -11.02 -3.48
CA PHE A 211 -9.59 -12.15 -2.55
C PHE A 211 -8.42 -11.99 -1.57
N LEU A 212 -8.74 -11.79 -0.29
CA LEU A 212 -7.80 -11.44 0.78
C LEU A 212 -6.63 -12.42 0.96
N GLN A 213 -6.84 -13.71 0.67
CA GLN A 213 -5.82 -14.76 0.81
C GLN A 213 -5.00 -15.00 -0.48
N THR A 214 -5.06 -14.09 -1.45
CA THR A 214 -4.18 -14.15 -2.63
C THR A 214 -2.73 -13.88 -2.24
N ASP A 215 -1.80 -14.75 -2.64
CA ASP A 215 -0.36 -14.48 -2.52
C ASP A 215 0.08 -13.45 -3.57
N ILE A 216 -0.17 -12.18 -3.26
CA ILE A 216 0.08 -11.05 -4.15
C ILE A 216 1.57 -10.84 -4.44
N PHE A 217 2.46 -11.31 -3.56
CA PHE A 217 3.90 -11.19 -3.74
C PHE A 217 4.41 -12.19 -4.77
N THR A 218 4.00 -13.46 -4.67
CA THR A 218 4.35 -14.47 -5.68
C THR A 218 3.80 -14.05 -7.05
N VAL A 219 2.55 -13.59 -7.13
CA VAL A 219 1.98 -13.12 -8.40
C VAL A 219 2.77 -11.93 -8.98
N LEU A 220 3.03 -10.88 -8.19
CA LEU A 220 3.79 -9.71 -8.69
C LEU A 220 5.24 -10.09 -9.09
N GLY A 221 5.91 -10.92 -8.31
CA GLY A 221 7.27 -11.38 -8.60
C GLY A 221 7.37 -12.23 -9.86
N GLU A 222 6.39 -13.09 -10.12
CA GLU A 222 6.27 -13.79 -11.40
C GLU A 222 6.05 -12.80 -12.54
N VAL A 223 5.03 -11.93 -12.43
CA VAL A 223 4.67 -10.97 -13.50
C VAL A 223 5.83 -10.04 -13.90
N LEU A 224 6.55 -9.46 -12.93
CA LEU A 224 7.74 -8.62 -13.19
C LEU A 224 8.83 -9.37 -13.97
N THR A 225 9.02 -10.66 -13.68
CA THR A 225 10.12 -11.47 -14.26
C THR A 225 9.72 -12.24 -15.52
N ILE A 226 8.49 -12.07 -16.03
CA ILE A 226 8.12 -12.53 -17.37
C ILE A 226 8.97 -11.76 -18.39
N ARG A 227 9.93 -12.46 -19.01
CA ARG A 227 10.68 -11.93 -20.15
C ARG A 227 9.75 -11.77 -21.34
N THR A 228 9.46 -10.54 -21.72
CA THR A 228 9.04 -10.22 -23.09
C THR A 228 10.21 -10.52 -24.02
N ASN A 229 10.14 -11.65 -24.72
CA ASN A 229 11.08 -12.01 -25.78
C ASN A 229 10.77 -11.15 -27.02
N HIS A 230 11.32 -9.93 -27.05
CA HIS A 230 11.27 -8.99 -28.17
C HIS A 230 12.66 -8.42 -28.43
#